data_AF-A0A2E8HJG9-F1
#
_entry.id   AF-A0A2E8HJG9-F1
#
_cell.length_a   1.000
_cell.length_b   1.000
_cell.length_c   1.000
_cell.angle_alpha   90.00
_cell.angle_beta   90.00
_cell.angle_gamma   90.00
#
_symmetry.space_group_name_H-M   'P 1'
#
loop_
_entity.id
_entity.type
_entity.pdbx_description
1 polymer ?
#
loop_
_entity_poly.entity_id
_entity_poly.type
_entity_poly.pdbx_seq_one_letter_code
_entity_poly.pdbx_strand_id
1 'polypeptide(L)'
;MLQREVPVSDIRDQVAVRIFGREYHLTRDPDKTVDHIREVAALVDEKMLLIAQEHGAQSGFHSALLAGLDLIDELFRLRDEYDSAQSDISGRTSRLSESLGRSLEGGSIERASADTGVAGDRSSQPISNPADSSHSPGSSDADRR
;
A
#
# COMPACT_ATOMS: atom_id res chain seq x y z
N MET A 1 40.15 -3.74 -24.20
CA MET A 1 39.09 -4.76 -24.22
C MET A 1 39.03 -5.39 -22.83
N LEU A 2 38.01 -5.06 -22.03
CA LEU A 2 37.78 -5.70 -20.73
C LEU A 2 37.14 -7.07 -21.01
N GLN A 3 37.90 -8.14 -20.81
CA GLN A 3 37.34 -9.49 -20.79
C GLN A 3 36.45 -9.59 -19.56
N ARG A 4 35.14 -9.75 -19.80
CA ARG A 4 34.16 -10.05 -18.75
C ARG A 4 34.46 -11.47 -18.29
N GLU A 5 35.11 -11.63 -17.15
CA GLU A 5 35.24 -12.92 -16.48
C GLU A 5 33.82 -13.41 -16.18
N VAL A 6 33.39 -14.45 -16.89
CA VAL A 6 32.18 -15.19 -16.54
C VAL A 6 32.55 -16.00 -15.30
N PRO A 7 31.89 -15.80 -14.15
CA PRO A 7 32.23 -16.55 -12.94
C PRO A 7 32.03 -18.04 -13.18
N VAL A 8 33.06 -18.83 -12.90
CA VAL A 8 32.97 -20.29 -12.84
C VAL A 8 32.02 -20.63 -11.69
N SER A 9 30.77 -20.96 -12.00
CA SER A 9 29.79 -21.37 -10.99
C SER A 9 30.23 -22.67 -10.34
N ASP A 10 30.33 -22.68 -9.01
CA ASP A 10 30.56 -23.91 -8.24
C ASP A 10 29.32 -24.80 -8.40
N ILE A 11 29.51 -26.12 -8.45
CA ILE A 11 28.41 -27.10 -8.49
C ILE A 11 27.51 -26.93 -7.25
N ARG A 12 28.05 -26.37 -6.17
CA ARG A 12 27.32 -25.99 -4.94
C ARG A 12 26.24 -24.93 -5.17
N ASP A 13 26.35 -24.13 -6.23
CA ASP A 13 25.35 -23.12 -6.57
C ASP A 13 24.26 -23.65 -7.50
N GLN A 14 24.24 -24.95 -7.82
CA GLN A 14 23.19 -25.53 -8.64
C GLN A 14 22.00 -26.01 -7.81
N VAL A 15 20.80 -25.74 -8.31
CA VAL A 15 19.53 -26.22 -7.76
C VAL A 15 18.88 -27.15 -8.77
N ALA A 16 18.64 -28.39 -8.38
CA ALA A 16 17.87 -29.35 -9.17
C ALA A 16 16.38 -29.07 -9.02
N VAL A 17 15.67 -28.95 -10.14
CA VAL A 17 14.22 -28.75 -10.23
C VAL A 17 13.63 -29.67 -11.28
N ARG A 18 12.35 -30.01 -11.15
CA ARG A 18 11.62 -30.79 -12.16
C ARG A 18 10.51 -29.93 -12.75
N ILE A 19 10.54 -29.76 -14.07
CA ILE A 19 9.58 -28.94 -14.82
C ILE A 19 9.11 -29.77 -16.01
N PHE A 20 7.81 -29.93 -16.15
CA PHE A 20 7.11 -30.66 -17.20
C PHE A 20 7.67 -32.09 -17.39
N GLY A 21 7.90 -32.78 -16.27
CA GLY A 21 8.43 -34.14 -16.22
C GLY A 21 9.93 -34.28 -16.51
N ARG A 22 10.65 -33.17 -16.74
CA ARG A 22 12.10 -33.14 -17.00
C ARG A 22 12.87 -32.52 -15.85
N GLU A 23 14.02 -33.08 -15.52
CA GLU A 23 14.92 -32.53 -14.49
C GLU A 23 15.89 -31.52 -15.10
N TYR A 24 16.07 -30.39 -14.41
CA TYR A 24 16.94 -29.29 -14.79
C TYR A 24 17.83 -28.90 -13.60
N HIS A 25 19.09 -28.59 -13.89
CA HIS A 25 20.02 -28.02 -12.91
C HIS A 25 20.20 -26.53 -13.22
N LEU A 26 19.65 -25.67 -12.36
CA LEU A 26 19.68 -24.22 -12.52
C LEU A 26 20.76 -23.62 -11.63
N THR A 27 21.58 -22.73 -12.19
CA THR A 27 22.51 -21.94 -11.39
C THR A 27 21.76 -20.91 -10.56
N ARG A 28 22.00 -20.91 -9.25
CA ARG A 28 21.43 -19.96 -8.30
C ARG A 28 22.18 -18.64 -8.35
N ASP A 29 21.42 -17.56 -8.42
CA ASP A 29 21.95 -16.21 -8.19
C ASP A 29 22.29 -16.04 -6.69
N PRO A 30 23.46 -15.48 -6.31
CA PRO A 30 23.84 -15.27 -4.92
C PRO A 30 22.72 -14.67 -4.03
N ASP A 31 21.93 -13.76 -4.59
CA ASP A 31 20.88 -13.02 -3.89
C ASP A 31 19.55 -13.81 -3.73
N LYS A 32 19.43 -14.97 -4.37
CA LYS A 32 18.21 -15.78 -4.38
C LYS A 32 18.36 -17.04 -3.54
N THR A 33 17.30 -17.41 -2.81
CA THR A 33 17.28 -18.66 -2.04
C THR A 33 17.00 -19.85 -2.94
N VAL A 34 17.39 -21.05 -2.49
CA VAL A 34 17.05 -22.31 -3.17
C VAL A 34 15.54 -22.49 -3.27
N ASP A 35 14.81 -22.12 -2.21
CA ASP A 35 13.34 -22.25 -2.17
C ASP A 35 12.67 -21.31 -3.16
N HIS A 36 13.17 -20.08 -3.32
CA HIS A 36 12.67 -19.17 -4.35
C HIS A 36 12.82 -19.74 -5.76
N ILE A 37 13.96 -20.38 -6.07
CA ILE A 37 14.16 -21.01 -7.40
C ILE A 37 13.18 -22.17 -7.60
N ARG A 38 12.95 -22.98 -6.55
CA ARG A 38 11.97 -24.08 -6.61
C ARG A 38 10.55 -23.58 -6.78
N GLU A 39 10.19 -22.49 -6.11
CA GLU A 39 8.89 -21.85 -6.23
C GLU A 39 8.67 -21.33 -7.65
N VAL A 40 9.65 -20.64 -8.23
CA VAL A 40 9.58 -20.20 -9.64
C VAL A 40 9.45 -21.38 -10.59
N ALA A 41 10.21 -22.47 -10.36
CA ALA A 41 10.11 -23.68 -11.18
C ALA A 41 8.73 -24.35 -11.06
N ALA A 42 8.14 -24.38 -9.86
CA ALA A 42 6.80 -24.91 -9.64
C ALA A 42 5.73 -24.08 -10.36
N LEU A 43 5.86 -22.75 -10.34
CA LEU A 43 4.95 -21.86 -11.07
C LEU A 43 5.02 -22.10 -12.59
N VAL A 44 6.22 -22.26 -13.14
CA VAL A 44 6.40 -22.59 -14.57
C VAL A 44 5.79 -23.96 -14.89
N ASP A 45 6.01 -24.96 -14.04
CA ASP A 45 5.44 -26.31 -14.22
C ASP A 45 3.90 -26.27 -14.25
N GLU A 46 3.28 -25.59 -13.28
CA GLU A 46 1.84 -25.41 -13.21
C GLU A 46 1.28 -24.73 -14.46
N LYS A 47 1.93 -23.63 -14.89
CA LYS A 47 1.51 -22.89 -16.09
C LYS A 47 1.61 -23.72 -17.36
N MET A 48 2.69 -24.50 -17.49
CA MET A 48 2.87 -25.42 -18.63
C MET A 48 1.82 -26.54 -18.64
N LEU A 49 1.47 -27.08 -17.46
CA LEU A 49 0.42 -28.09 -17.31
C LEU A 49 -0.96 -27.54 -17.66
N LEU A 50 -1.28 -26.30 -17.26
CA LEU A 50 -2.52 -25.63 -17.62
C LEU A 50 -2.65 -25.48 -19.15
N ILE A 51 -1.62 -24.93 -19.80
CA ILE A 51 -1.60 -24.72 -21.25
C ILE A 51 -1.72 -26.04 -22.02
N ALA A 52 -1.06 -27.10 -21.53
CA ALA A 52 -1.16 -28.42 -22.14
C ALA A 52 -2.58 -29.03 -22.03
N GLN A 53 -3.33 -28.68 -20.97
CA GLN A 53 -4.72 -29.09 -20.81
C GLN A 53 -5.66 -28.29 -21.73
N GLU A 54 -5.47 -26.98 -21.83
CA GLU A 54 -6.36 -26.08 -22.58
C GLU A 54 -6.20 -26.19 -24.10
N HIS A 55 -4.97 -26.33 -24.60
CA HIS A 55 -4.66 -26.31 -26.03
C HIS A 55 -4.43 -27.70 -26.64
N GLY A 56 -4.71 -28.76 -25.88
CA GLY A 56 -4.33 -30.13 -26.19
C GLY A 56 -2.85 -30.40 -25.98
N ALA A 57 -2.47 -31.67 -25.83
CA ALA A 57 -1.10 -32.11 -25.53
C ALA A 57 -0.11 -31.82 -26.67
N GLN A 58 0.23 -30.54 -26.83
CA GLN A 58 1.27 -30.03 -27.72
C GLN A 58 2.66 -30.44 -27.21
N SER A 59 3.68 -30.25 -28.05
CA SER A 59 5.06 -30.50 -27.62
C SER A 59 5.42 -29.66 -26.39
N GLY A 60 6.22 -30.21 -25.46
CA GLY A 60 6.61 -29.49 -24.23
C GLY A 60 7.35 -28.18 -24.49
N PHE A 61 8.01 -28.02 -25.65
CA PHE A 61 8.60 -26.74 -26.04
C PHE A 61 7.54 -25.67 -26.33
N HIS A 62 6.46 -26.04 -27.02
CA HIS A 62 5.36 -25.11 -27.31
C HIS A 62 4.64 -24.68 -26.03
N SER A 63 4.37 -25.62 -25.11
CA SER A 63 3.81 -25.30 -23.80
C SER A 63 4.71 -24.38 -22.98
N ALA A 64 6.03 -24.58 -23.01
CA ALA A 64 6.99 -23.71 -22.32
C ALA A 64 7.01 -22.29 -22.91
N LEU A 65 6.96 -22.18 -24.23
CA LEU A 65 6.94 -20.89 -24.92
C LEU A 65 5.68 -20.10 -24.57
N LEU A 66 4.50 -20.74 -24.63
CA LEU A 66 3.25 -20.10 -24.25
C LEU A 66 3.22 -19.74 -22.76
N ALA A 67 3.73 -20.62 -21.88
CA ALA A 67 3.81 -20.35 -20.44
C ALA A 67 4.68 -19.13 -20.15
N GLY A 68 5.84 -19.03 -20.81
CA GLY A 68 6.72 -17.87 -20.69
C GLY A 68 6.05 -16.58 -21.16
N LEU A 69 5.34 -16.60 -22.29
CA LEU A 69 4.62 -15.43 -22.80
C LEU A 69 3.51 -14.99 -21.84
N ASP A 70 2.74 -15.93 -21.32
CA ASP A 70 1.63 -15.62 -20.42
C ASP A 70 2.11 -15.06 -19.07
N LEU A 71 3.18 -15.64 -18.50
CA LEU A 71 3.79 -15.13 -17.26
C LEU A 71 4.39 -13.73 -17.43
N ILE A 72 4.95 -13.41 -18.61
CA ILE A 72 5.46 -12.07 -18.91
C ILE A 72 4.32 -11.06 -19.04
N ASP A 73 3.23 -11.44 -19.71
CA ASP A 73 2.04 -10.57 -19.82
C ASP A 73 1.43 -10.30 -18.44
N GLU A 74 1.31 -11.34 -17.61
CA GLU A 74 0.85 -11.23 -16.22
C GLU A 74 1.75 -10.29 -15.41
N LEU A 75 3.08 -10.40 -15.54
CA LEU A 75 4.04 -9.50 -14.89
C LEU A 75 3.84 -8.04 -15.32
N PHE A 76 3.64 -7.79 -16.61
CA PHE A 76 3.40 -6.44 -17.12
C PHE A 76 2.09 -5.85 -16.62
N ARG A 77 1.01 -6.65 -16.64
CA ARG A 77 -0.27 -6.23 -16.07
C ARG A 77 -0.14 -5.88 -14.58
N LEU A 78 0.53 -6.73 -13.79
CA LEU A 78 0.73 -6.49 -12.36
C LEU A 78 1.55 -5.22 -12.09
N ARG A 79 2.54 -4.94 -12.95
CA ARG A 79 3.34 -3.71 -12.86
C ARG A 79 2.51 -2.47 -13.16
N ASP A 80 1.68 -2.50 -14.19
CA ASP A 80 0.80 -1.38 -14.54
C ASP A 80 -0.23 -1.12 -13.43
N GLU A 81 -0.80 -2.18 -12.86
CA GLU A 81 -1.70 -2.10 -11.71
C GLU A 81 -1.02 -1.49 -10.48
N TYR A 82 0.22 -1.91 -10.19
CA TYR A 82 1.01 -1.36 -9.09
C TYR A 82 1.31 0.13 -9.30
N ASP A 83 1.77 0.52 -10.48
CA ASP A 83 2.11 1.92 -10.80
C ASP A 83 0.86 2.82 -10.72
N SER A 84 -0.28 2.33 -11.20
CA SER A 84 -1.58 3.00 -11.07
C SER A 84 -1.98 3.19 -9.60
N ALA A 85 -1.89 2.13 -8.79
CA ALA A 85 -2.22 2.19 -7.37
C ALA A 85 -1.29 3.16 -6.60
N GLN A 86 0.00 3.19 -6.91
CA GLN A 86 0.95 4.14 -6.32
C GLN A 86 0.59 5.59 -6.66
N SER A 87 0.25 5.87 -7.92
CA SER A 87 -0.20 7.19 -8.36
C SER A 87 -1.47 7.64 -7.63
N ASP A 88 -2.45 6.75 -7.53
CA ASP A 88 -3.71 6.99 -6.83
C ASP A 88 -3.51 7.31 -5.34
N ILE A 89 -2.68 6.51 -4.65
CA ILE A 89 -2.35 6.73 -3.23
C ILE A 89 -1.63 8.06 -3.04
N SER A 90 -0.65 8.37 -3.89
CA SER A 90 0.08 9.65 -3.84
C SER A 90 -0.84 10.85 -4.09
N GLY A 91 -1.75 10.74 -5.08
CA GLY A 91 -2.74 11.77 -5.38
C GLY A 91 -3.71 12.02 -4.23
N ARG A 92 -4.23 10.94 -3.61
CA ARG A 92 -5.11 11.04 -2.44
C ARG A 92 -4.39 11.64 -1.24
N THR A 93 -3.15 11.22 -0.99
CA THR A 93 -2.31 11.75 0.10
C THR A 93 -2.04 13.24 -0.10
N SER A 94 -1.72 13.67 -1.32
CA SER A 94 -1.48 15.07 -1.66
C SER A 94 -2.72 15.93 -1.42
N ARG A 95 -3.90 15.47 -1.86
CA ARG A 95 -5.19 16.17 -1.65
C ARG A 95 -5.53 16.29 -0.16
N LEU A 96 -5.24 15.25 0.62
CA LEU A 96 -5.45 15.25 2.06
C LEU A 96 -4.50 16.25 2.74
N SER A 97 -3.20 16.23 2.43
CA SER A 97 -2.24 17.20 2.96
C SER A 97 -2.63 18.63 2.64
N GLU A 98 -3.12 18.89 1.42
CA GLU A 98 -3.59 20.20 1.01
C GLU A 98 -4.85 20.65 1.78
N SER A 99 -5.81 19.74 2.02
CA SER A 99 -7.02 20.07 2.79
C SER A 99 -6.72 20.34 4.26
N LEU A 100 -5.77 19.60 4.85
CA LEU A 100 -5.26 19.87 6.20
C LEU A 100 -4.55 21.23 6.25
N GLY A 101 -3.69 21.53 5.27
CA GLY A 101 -3.01 22.83 5.16
C GLY A 101 -4.00 24.00 5.16
N ARG A 102 -5.03 23.93 4.31
CA ARG A 102 -6.09 24.95 4.25
C ARG A 102 -6.85 25.12 5.58
N SER A 103 -7.09 24.03 6.30
CA SER A 103 -7.82 24.07 7.58
C SER A 103 -6.97 24.70 8.70
N LEU A 104 -5.66 24.45 8.70
CA LEU A 104 -4.72 25.02 9.68
C LEU A 104 -4.48 26.53 9.43
N GLU A 105 -4.44 26.95 8.16
CA GLU A 105 -4.36 28.36 7.80
C GLU A 105 -5.65 29.12 8.14
N GLY A 106 -6.82 28.52 7.85
CA GLY A 106 -8.13 29.11 8.16
C GLY A 106 -8.40 29.31 9.66
N GLY A 107 -7.86 28.44 10.53
CA GLY A 107 -8.00 28.55 11.99
C GLY A 107 -7.17 29.65 12.63
N SER A 108 -6.21 30.24 11.90
CA SER A 108 -5.29 31.27 12.45
C SER A 108 -5.84 32.70 12.35
N ILE A 109 -6.87 32.95 11.52
CA ILE A 109 -7.45 34.29 11.33
C ILE A 109 -8.48 34.65 12.44
N GLU A 110 -9.14 33.67 13.04
CA GLU A 110 -10.22 33.92 13.99
C GLU A 110 -9.73 34.33 15.41
N ARG A 111 -8.46 34.06 15.75
CA ARG A 111 -7.88 34.42 17.06
C ARG A 111 -7.24 35.81 17.10
N ALA A 112 -6.87 36.39 15.94
CA ALA A 112 -6.21 37.70 15.89
C ALA A 112 -7.18 38.89 16.03
N SER A 113 -8.49 38.66 15.88
CA SER A 113 -9.52 39.71 15.94
C SER A 113 -10.21 39.85 17.32
N ALA A 114 -9.82 39.07 18.32
CA ALA A 114 -10.46 39.08 19.64
C ALA A 114 -9.77 39.93 20.72
N ASP A 115 -8.66 40.63 20.43
CA ASP A 115 -7.87 41.35 21.47
C ASP A 115 -7.81 42.89 21.32
N THR A 116 -8.69 43.50 20.53
CA THR A 116 -8.76 44.98 20.46
C THR A 116 -10.13 45.47 20.92
N GLY A 117 -10.38 45.42 22.23
CA GLY A 117 -11.69 45.80 22.74
C GLY A 117 -11.86 45.92 24.25
N VAL A 118 -10.89 46.40 25.04
CA VAL A 118 -11.20 46.97 26.36
C VAL A 118 -10.29 48.15 26.68
N ALA A 119 -10.69 49.34 26.26
CA ALA A 119 -10.23 50.60 26.85
C ALA A 119 -11.42 51.57 26.99
N GLY A 120 -11.85 51.79 28.23
CA GLY A 120 -12.56 53.00 28.63
C GLY A 120 -14.07 52.89 28.82
N ASP A 121 -14.50 52.39 29.98
CA ASP A 121 -15.43 53.17 30.81
C ASP A 121 -15.25 52.78 32.28
N ARG A 122 -14.55 53.64 33.03
CA ARG A 122 -14.51 53.62 34.49
C ARG A 122 -15.45 54.70 34.97
N SER A 123 -16.73 54.37 35.06
CA SER A 123 -17.71 55.15 35.82
C SER A 123 -18.16 54.32 37.03
N SER A 124 -17.52 54.65 38.16
CA SER A 124 -17.95 54.50 39.56
C SER A 124 -19.47 54.72 39.70
N GLN A 125 -20.30 54.06 40.53
CA GLN A 125 -20.28 53.43 41.87
C GLN A 125 -21.68 52.73 42.08
N PRO A 126 -22.09 52.24 43.28
CA PRO A 126 -21.45 51.34 44.24
C PRO A 126 -22.32 50.09 44.57
N ILE A 127 -21.65 49.12 45.19
CA ILE A 127 -22.12 47.98 45.99
C ILE A 127 -23.47 48.10 46.71
N SER A 128 -24.33 47.08 46.53
CA SER A 128 -25.19 46.52 47.58
C SER A 128 -25.42 45.02 47.34
N ASN A 129 -24.97 44.23 48.31
CA ASN A 129 -25.01 42.76 48.40
C ASN A 129 -26.29 42.31 49.15
N PRO A 130 -26.40 41.04 49.59
CA PRO A 130 -26.85 39.83 48.91
C PRO A 130 -28.26 39.38 49.37
N ALA A 131 -29.01 38.69 48.52
CA ALA A 131 -30.04 37.73 48.94
C ALA A 131 -30.45 36.95 47.68
N ASP A 132 -30.10 35.67 47.58
CA ASP A 132 -30.92 34.58 48.11
C ASP A 132 -32.08 34.25 47.17
N SER A 133 -31.88 33.22 46.34
CA SER A 133 -32.88 32.17 46.11
C SER A 133 -32.35 31.22 45.05
N SER A 134 -31.79 30.11 45.55
CA SER A 134 -31.92 28.80 44.94
C SER A 134 -33.27 28.62 44.23
N HIS A 135 -33.26 28.15 42.99
CA HIS A 135 -34.31 27.28 42.44
C HIS A 135 -33.76 26.48 41.26
N SER A 136 -33.33 25.26 41.54
CA SER A 136 -33.53 24.12 40.65
C SER A 136 -34.87 23.49 41.01
N PRO A 137 -35.65 23.10 39.99
CA PRO A 137 -36.12 21.72 39.93
C PRO A 137 -35.79 21.17 38.53
N GLY A 138 -35.38 19.91 38.32
CA GLY A 138 -35.83 18.70 39.00
C GLY A 138 -37.01 18.09 38.25
N SER A 139 -36.88 16.83 37.86
CA SER A 139 -37.83 15.97 37.11
C SER A 139 -37.91 16.29 35.62
N SER A 140 -38.21 15.38 34.69
CA SER A 140 -38.67 13.99 34.64
C SER A 140 -38.56 13.67 33.13
N ASP A 141 -38.62 12.49 32.55
CA ASP A 141 -38.94 11.12 32.89
C ASP A 141 -38.53 10.38 31.59
N ALA A 142 -37.92 9.21 31.71
CA ALA A 142 -38.56 7.96 31.34
C ALA A 142 -38.92 7.81 29.84
N ASP A 143 -38.30 6.79 29.26
CA ASP A 143 -39.04 5.63 28.77
C ASP A 143 -39.97 5.88 27.57
N ARG A 144 -39.53 5.46 26.37
CA ARG A 144 -40.23 4.43 25.59
C ARG A 144 -39.60 4.19 24.22
N ARG A 145 -39.19 2.93 24.06
CA ARG A 145 -39.32 2.04 22.89
C ARG A 145 -38.53 2.36 21.62
#